data_AF-A0A931CWC0-F1
#
_entry.id   AF-A0A931CWC0-F1
#
_cell.length_a   1.000
_cell.length_b   1.000
_cell.length_c   1.000
_cell.angle_alpha   90.00
_cell.angle_beta   90.00
_cell.angle_gamma   90.00
#
_symmetry.space_group_name_H-M   'P 1'
#
loop_
_entity.id
_entity.type
_entity.pdbx_description
1 polymer ?
#
loop_
_entity_poly.entity_id
_entity_poly.type
_entity_poly.pdbx_seq_one_letter_code
_entity_poly.pdbx_strand_id
1 'polypeptide(L)' 'MDMVKAAKELLLQDKVDIFLGYRKLDGHQIPHGFTKTHVADLDQLEISQPVSSGKNRL' A
#
# COMPACT_ATOMS: atom_id res chain seq x y z
N MET A 1 3.79 4.98 12.28
CA MET A 1 2.47 5.31 11.71
C MET A 1 2.08 4.13 10.84
N ASP A 2 0.93 3.51 11.11
CA ASP A 2 0.45 2.35 10.36
C ASP A 2 -0.27 2.83 9.09
N MET A 3 0.38 2.68 7.95
CA MET A 3 -0.13 3.15 6.66
C MET A 3 -1.39 2.39 6.23
N VAL A 4 -1.47 1.09 6.56
CA VAL A 4 -2.65 0.27 6.27
C VAL A 4 -3.84 0.80 7.04
N LYS A 5 -3.67 1.05 8.34
CA LYS A 5 -4.73 1.64 9.17
C LYS A 5 -5.20 2.99 8.63
N ALA A 6 -4.29 3.89 8.29
CA ALA A 6 -4.63 5.21 7.76
C ALA A 6 -5.39 5.11 6.42
N ALA A 7 -4.95 4.23 5.50
CA ALA A 7 -5.64 4.02 4.22
C ALA A 7 -7.06 3.45 4.42
N LYS A 8 -7.24 2.50 5.35
CA LYS A 8 -8.55 1.97 5.71
C LYS A 8 -9.48 3.06 6.22
N GLU A 9 -9.01 3.91 7.13
CA GLU A 9 -9.80 5.02 7.67
C GLU A 9 -10.24 6.01 6.59
N LEU A 10 -9.34 6.39 5.68
CA LEU A 10 -9.65 7.33 4.59
C LEU A 10 -10.71 6.78 3.62
N LEU A 11 -10.60 5.49 3.24
CA LEU A 11 -11.59 4.83 2.39
C LEU A 11 -12.95 4.68 3.09
N LEU A 12 -12.95 4.26 4.37
CA LEU A 12 -14.20 4.04 5.12
C LEU A 12 -14.96 5.33 5.39
N GLN A 13 -14.25 6.45 5.56
CA GLN A 13 -14.82 7.78 5.74
C GLN A 13 -15.21 8.48 4.42
N ASP A 14 -15.11 7.78 3.28
CA ASP A 14 -15.36 8.33 1.94
C ASP A 14 -14.55 9.61 1.65
N LYS A 15 -13.35 9.73 2.23
CA LYS A 15 -12.42 10.84 1.97
C LYS A 15 -11.67 10.65 0.67
N VAL A 16 -11.50 9.40 0.26
CA VAL A 16 -10.92 8.98 -1.02
C VAL A 16 -11.71 7.79 -1.54
N ASP A 17 -11.88 7.69 -2.86
CA ASP A 17 -12.56 6.55 -3.49
C ASP A 17 -11.61 5.36 -3.71
N ILE A 18 -10.33 5.65 -3.92
CA ILE A 18 -9.29 4.69 -4.26
C ILE A 18 -7.97 5.02 -3.55
N PHE A 19 -7.29 4.00 -3.06
CA PHE A 19 -5.91 4.05 -2.61
C PHE A 19 -5.04 3.22 -3.56
N LEU A 20 -3.98 3.80 -4.12
CA LEU A 20 -3.09 3.10 -5.05
C LEU A 20 -1.87 2.56 -4.30
N GLY A 21 -1.56 1.29 -4.52
CA GLY A 21 -0.38 0.65 -3.95
C GLY A 21 0.02 -0.59 -4.75
N TYR A 22 0.78 -1.47 -4.10
CA TYR A 22 1.18 -2.75 -4.67
C TYR A 22 0.65 -3.89 -3.79
N ARG A 23 0.32 -5.01 -4.41
CA ARG A 23 0.10 -6.29 -3.72
C ARG A 23 0.96 -7.36 -4.35
N LYS A 24 1.18 -8.44 -3.61
CA LYS A 24 1.89 -9.62 -4.13
C LYS A 24 0.90 -10.59 -4.77
N LEU A 25 1.14 -10.92 -6.04
CA LEU A 25 0.42 -11.95 -6.78
C LEU A 25 1.44 -12.85 -7.46
N ASP A 26 1.39 -14.16 -7.18
CA ASP A 26 2.31 -15.16 -7.72
C ASP A 26 3.80 -14.78 -7.57
N GLY A 27 4.16 -14.15 -6.45
CA GLY A 27 5.53 -13.71 -6.18
C GLY A 27 5.89 -12.33 -6.74
N HIS A 28 5.05 -11.75 -7.59
CA HIS A 28 5.29 -10.46 -8.24
C HIS A 28 4.53 -9.32 -7.54
N GLN A 29 5.17 -8.14 -7.47
CA GLN A 29 4.50 -6.92 -7.03
C GLN A 29 3.71 -6.33 -8.19
N ILE A 30 2.39 -6.24 -8.04
CA ILE A 30 1.48 -5.75 -9.08
C ILE A 30 0.78 -4.48 -8.57
N PRO A 31 0.72 -3.41 -9.38
CA PRO A 31 -0.09 -2.24 -9.05
C PRO A 31 -1.53 -2.63 -8.76
N HIS A 32 -2.08 -2.09 -7.68
CA HIS A 32 -3.43 -2.42 -7.25
C HIS A 32 -4.14 -1.20 -6.66
N GLY A 33 -5.42 -1.08 -7.01
CA GLY A 33 -6.33 -0.06 -6.48
C GLY A 33 -7.20 -0.65 -5.39
N PHE A 34 -6.99 -0.21 -4.15
CA PHE A 34 -7.80 -0.58 -3.01
C PHE A 34 -9.00 0.38 -2.91
N THR A 35 -10.18 -0.16 -2.66
CA THR A 35 -11.45 0.61 -2.64
C THR A 35 -12.25 0.27 -1.39
N LYS A 36 -13.21 1.13 -1.03
CA LYS A 36 -14.09 0.90 0.13
C LYS A 36 -14.85 -0.43 0.05
N THR A 37 -15.26 -0.85 -1.15
CA THR A 37 -15.99 -2.12 -1.36
C THR A 37 -15.13 -3.36 -1.07
N HIS A 38 -13.81 -3.24 -1.18
CA HIS A 38 -12.84 -4.30 -0.93
C HIS A 38 -11.77 -3.85 0.08
N VAL A 39 -12.18 -3.14 1.14
CA VAL A 39 -11.24 -2.51 2.08
C VAL A 39 -10.36 -3.52 2.84
N ALA A 40 -10.79 -4.77 2.94
CA ALA A 40 -10.00 -5.86 3.52
C ALA A 40 -8.76 -6.20 2.68
N ASP A 41 -8.76 -5.89 1.38
CA ASP A 41 -7.62 -6.15 0.50
C ASP A 41 -6.39 -5.34 0.92
N LEU A 42 -6.55 -4.22 1.65
CA LEU A 42 -5.44 -3.44 2.19
C LEU A 42 -4.52 -4.23 3.12
N ASP A 43 -4.97 -5.37 3.68
CA ASP A 43 -4.11 -6.28 4.44
C ASP A 43 -3.04 -6.97 3.56
N GLN A 44 -3.18 -6.89 2.23
CA GLN A 44 -2.22 -7.38 1.23
C GLN A 44 -1.32 -6.26 0.68
N LEU A 45 -1.40 -5.03 1.23
CA LEU A 45 -0.58 -3.91 0.78
C LEU A 45 0.90 -4.19 1.06
N GLU A 46 1.69 -4.20 0.00
CA GLU A 46 3.14 -4.30 0.06
C GLU A 46 3.75 -2.92 0.34
N ILE A 47 4.46 -2.81 1.47
CA ILE A 47 5.20 -1.59 1.84
C ILE A 47 6.69 -1.91 1.78
N SER A 48 7.37 -1.35 0.78
CA SER A 48 8.82 -1.45 0.68
C SER A 48 9.48 -0.72 1.84
N GLN A 49 10.49 -1.34 2.46
CA GLN A 49 11.35 -0.61 3.37
C GLN A 49 12.19 0.41 2.58
N PRO A 50 12.45 1.60 3.15
CA PRO A 50 13.42 2.51 2.56
C PRO A 50 14.74 1.76 2.42
N VAL A 51 15.26 1.66 1.19
CA VAL A 51 16.65 1.27 1.00
C VAL A 51 17.46 2.36 1.69
N SER A 52 18.16 2.04 2.77
CA SER A 52 19.15 2.95 3.32
C SER A 52 20.15 3.21 2.20
N SER A 53 20.21 4.45 1.72
CA SER A 53 21.18 4.85 0.71
C SER A 53 22.59 4.63 1.27
N GLY A 54 23.12 3.43 1.06
CA GLY A 54 24.51 3.13 1.27
C GLY A 54 25.31 4.07 0.37
N LYS A 55 26.17 4.88 0.98
CA LYS A 55 27.19 5.65 0.29
C LYS A 55 28.08 4.71 -0.51
N ASN A 56 27.70 4.37 -1.74
CA ASN A 56 28.66 3.86 -2.70
C ASN A 56 29.39 5.06 -3.29
N ARG A 57 30.53 5.33 -2.63
CA ARG A 57 31.67 6.01 -3.21
C ARG A 57 32.02 5.34 -4.54
N LEU A 58 32.04 6.13 -5.61
CA LEU A 58 32.99 6.00 -6.69
C LEU A 58 33.82 7.28 -6.71
#